data_AF-A0A962MES3-F1
#
_entry.id   AF-A0A962MES3-F1
#
_cell.length_a   1.000
_cell.length_b   1.000
_cell.length_c   1.000
_cell.angle_alpha   90.00
_cell.angle_beta   90.00
_cell.angle_gamma   90.00
#
_symmetry.space_group_name_H-M   'P 1'
#
loop_
_entity.id
_entity.type
_entity.pdbx_description
1 polymer ?
#
loop_
_entity_poly.entity_id
_entity_poly.type
_entity_poly.pdbx_seq_one_letter_code
_entity_poly.pdbx_strand_id
1 'polypeptide(L)'
;PKDQCVDETFHNRAMEDGTLFDAESKKNSDNLFTRHFIKPGTLMVQVLSTRGQVLPEIGLKHLLLCVGMAGSYGGQTAVTGTNIRTHAVGIYGSRFEQAITSPYELLRALQDTDLTDQMTIKAHLHERLQAAHEVAIQGPAVEAWQAELIAAFDQSGSKLEQEYKQAQPKVAELFDQWFQ
;
A
#
# COMPACT_ATOMS: atom_id res chain seq x y z
N PRO A 1 -15.51 6.39 14.35
CA PRO A 1 -14.92 5.88 13.07
C PRO A 1 -14.28 4.50 13.22
N LYS A 2 -13.46 4.25 14.25
CA LYS A 2 -12.81 2.94 14.48
C LYS A 2 -13.81 1.78 14.50
N ASP A 3 -14.90 1.93 15.26
CA ASP A 3 -15.92 0.90 15.47
C ASP A 3 -16.73 0.56 14.19
N GLN A 4 -16.69 1.45 13.19
CA GLN A 4 -17.29 1.24 11.87
C GLN A 4 -16.36 0.46 10.92
N CYS A 5 -15.06 0.44 11.19
CA CYS A 5 -14.04 -0.17 10.33
C CYS A 5 -13.43 -1.43 10.95
N VAL A 6 -13.53 -1.60 12.27
CA VAL A 6 -12.79 -2.61 13.03
C VAL A 6 -13.69 -3.29 14.05
N ASP A 7 -13.71 -4.62 14.02
CA ASP A 7 -14.19 -5.44 15.13
C ASP A 7 -12.99 -5.93 15.94
N GLU A 8 -13.17 -6.11 17.25
CA GLU A 8 -12.11 -6.56 18.15
C GLU A 8 -12.52 -7.89 18.77
N THR A 9 -11.61 -8.86 18.77
CA THR A 9 -11.74 -10.04 19.63
C THR A 9 -10.55 -10.14 20.56
N PHE A 10 -10.85 -10.57 21.78
CA PHE A 10 -9.85 -10.90 22.79
C PHE A 10 -9.79 -12.42 22.89
N HIS A 11 -8.73 -13.02 22.36
CA HIS A 11 -8.49 -14.45 22.56
C HIS A 11 -7.63 -14.62 23.83
N ASN A 12 -8.30 -14.87 24.95
CA ASN A 12 -7.66 -15.42 26.14
C ASN A 12 -7.26 -16.87 25.88
N ARG A 13 -6.11 -17.11 25.22
CA ARG A 13 -5.35 -18.38 25.27
C ARG A 13 -4.10 -18.28 24.42
N ALA A 14 -2.95 -18.04 25.07
CA ALA A 14 -1.69 -18.73 24.81
C ALA A 14 -0.58 -18.14 25.70
N MET A 15 -0.39 -18.70 26.90
CA MET A 15 0.94 -18.77 27.53
C MET A 15 1.08 -20.14 28.18
N GLU A 16 2.30 -20.67 28.12
CA GLU A 16 2.70 -22.03 28.53
C GLU A 16 2.43 -22.32 30.02
N ASP A 17 2.24 -21.28 30.84
CA ASP A 17 2.06 -21.37 32.30
C ASP A 17 0.66 -20.94 32.83
N GLY A 18 -0.30 -20.68 31.93
CA GLY A 18 -1.72 -20.58 32.31
C GLY A 18 -2.16 -19.37 33.15
N THR A 19 -1.34 -18.33 33.36
CA THR A 19 -1.76 -17.11 34.08
C THR A 19 -1.51 -15.81 33.29
N LEU A 20 -2.45 -14.86 33.40
CA LEU A 20 -2.45 -13.56 32.71
C LEU A 20 -1.91 -12.42 33.58
N PHE A 21 -1.42 -12.75 34.78
CA PHE A 21 -1.06 -11.78 35.81
C PHE A 21 0.38 -11.29 35.60
N ASP A 22 0.52 -10.00 35.31
CA ASP A 22 1.82 -9.33 35.33
C ASP A 22 2.14 -8.96 36.79
N ALA A 23 3.14 -9.64 37.35
CA ALA A 23 3.58 -9.45 38.73
C ALA A 23 4.22 -8.07 38.99
N GLU A 24 4.73 -7.41 37.95
CA GLU A 24 5.38 -6.09 38.05
C GLU A 24 4.32 -4.98 38.11
N SER A 25 3.30 -5.04 37.23
CA SER A 25 2.21 -4.06 37.21
C SER A 25 1.02 -4.41 38.11
N LYS A 26 1.00 -5.60 38.71
CA LYS A 26 -0.12 -6.17 39.51
C LYS A 26 -1.47 -6.10 38.80
N LYS A 27 -1.46 -6.17 37.47
CA LYS A 27 -2.65 -6.15 36.61
C LYS A 27 -2.59 -7.30 35.64
N ASN A 28 -3.74 -7.68 35.09
CA ASN A 28 -3.73 -8.60 33.96
C ASN A 28 -3.12 -7.87 32.76
N SER A 29 -2.23 -8.54 32.03
CA SER A 29 -1.61 -7.97 30.83
C SER A 29 -2.64 -7.92 29.70
N ASP A 30 -3.13 -6.71 29.40
CA ASP A 30 -4.03 -6.44 28.26
C ASP A 30 -3.26 -6.26 26.94
N ASN A 31 -1.92 -6.19 27.01
CA ASN A 31 -1.09 -5.65 25.93
C ASN A 31 -0.72 -6.64 24.81
N LEU A 32 -1.09 -7.92 24.91
CA LEU A 32 -0.53 -8.93 23.98
C LEU A 32 -1.51 -9.64 23.04
N PHE A 33 -2.83 -9.47 23.15
CA PHE A 33 -3.77 -10.33 22.38
C PHE A 33 -5.04 -9.65 21.83
N THR A 34 -5.06 -8.32 21.63
CA THR A 34 -6.18 -7.67 20.93
C THR A 34 -6.04 -7.87 19.42
N ARG A 35 -6.88 -8.75 18.86
CA ARG A 35 -6.95 -8.94 17.41
C ARG A 35 -8.00 -8.01 16.83
N HIS A 36 -7.54 -7.14 15.94
CA HIS A 36 -8.40 -6.25 15.17
C HIS A 36 -8.76 -6.91 13.85
N PHE A 37 -10.06 -7.04 13.57
CA PHE A 37 -10.61 -7.54 12.32
C PHE A 37 -11.14 -6.36 11.52
N ILE A 38 -10.55 -6.10 10.37
CA ILE A 38 -11.04 -5.06 9.47
C ILE A 38 -12.33 -5.55 8.82
N LYS A 39 -13.41 -4.76 8.91
CA LYS A 39 -14.69 -5.09 8.30
C LYS A 39 -14.56 -5.10 6.77
N PRO A 40 -15.14 -6.10 6.07
CA PRO A 40 -15.17 -6.11 4.60
C PRO A 40 -15.74 -4.80 4.05
N GLY A 41 -15.17 -4.30 2.96
CA GLY A 41 -15.55 -3.02 2.36
C GLY A 41 -14.91 -1.79 2.99
N THR A 42 -14.16 -1.94 4.09
CA THR A 42 -13.35 -0.84 4.63
C THR A 42 -12.29 -0.40 3.61
N LEU A 43 -12.35 0.86 3.20
CA LEU A 43 -11.34 1.47 2.34
C LEU A 43 -10.20 2.05 3.20
N MET A 44 -8.96 1.81 2.76
CA MET A 44 -7.77 2.40 3.37
C MET A 44 -7.06 3.28 2.35
N VAL A 45 -6.56 4.42 2.81
CA VAL A 45 -5.72 5.31 1.99
C VAL A 45 -4.26 4.90 2.17
N GLN A 46 -3.60 4.61 1.05
CA GLN A 46 -2.17 4.31 1.02
C GLN A 46 -1.47 5.28 0.07
N VAL A 47 -0.28 5.73 0.48
CA VAL A 47 0.57 6.62 -0.29
C VAL A 47 1.95 5.98 -0.37
N LEU A 48 2.47 5.86 -1.60
CA LEU A 48 3.81 5.37 -1.87
C LEU A 48 4.65 6.53 -2.40
N SER A 49 5.52 7.07 -1.55
CA SER A 49 6.42 8.17 -1.92
C SER A 49 7.80 7.63 -2.31
N THR A 50 8.36 8.17 -3.39
CA THR A 50 9.72 7.87 -3.85
C THR A 50 10.34 9.11 -4.46
N ARG A 51 11.68 9.20 -4.42
CA ARG A 51 12.40 10.29 -5.05
C ARG A 51 12.54 9.99 -6.55
N GLY A 52 11.95 10.83 -7.40
CA GLY A 52 11.93 10.64 -8.85
C GLY A 52 13.31 10.52 -9.50
N GLN A 53 14.36 11.14 -8.93
CA GLN A 53 15.73 11.01 -9.45
C GLN A 53 16.39 9.66 -9.14
N VAL A 54 15.82 8.88 -8.23
CA VAL A 54 16.35 7.59 -7.77
C VAL A 54 15.53 6.42 -8.32
N LEU A 55 14.28 6.66 -8.72
CA LEU A 55 13.42 5.61 -9.27
C LEU A 55 13.52 5.55 -10.80
N PRO A 56 14.25 4.58 -11.37
CA PRO A 56 14.23 4.36 -12.81
C PRO A 56 12.85 3.88 -13.26
N GLU A 57 12.53 4.08 -14.54
CA GLU A 57 11.25 3.67 -15.12
C GLU A 57 10.93 2.18 -14.88
N ILE A 58 11.92 1.30 -15.02
CA ILE A 58 11.76 -0.14 -14.73
C ILE A 58 11.44 -0.41 -13.25
N GLY A 59 11.95 0.41 -12.33
CA GLY A 59 11.61 0.35 -10.92
C GLY A 59 10.16 0.76 -10.65
N LEU A 60 9.67 1.79 -11.36
CA LEU A 60 8.25 2.18 -11.31
C LEU A 60 7.35 1.08 -11.87
N LYS A 61 7.71 0.49 -13.02
CA LYS A 61 7.00 -0.66 -13.61
C LYS A 61 6.94 -1.84 -12.63
N HIS A 62 8.06 -2.17 -11.99
CA HIS A 62 8.11 -3.24 -10.98
C HIS A 62 7.22 -2.93 -9.78
N LEU A 63 7.24 -1.70 -9.26
CA LEU A 63 6.37 -1.28 -8.16
C LEU A 63 4.88 -1.42 -8.53
N LEU A 64 4.49 -0.93 -9.72
CA LEU A 64 3.10 -1.03 -10.19
C LEU A 64 2.66 -2.48 -10.38
N LEU A 65 3.55 -3.34 -10.88
CA LEU A 65 3.31 -4.78 -11.00
C LEU A 65 3.08 -5.40 -9.62
N CYS A 66 3.96 -5.14 -8.65
CA CYS A 66 3.82 -5.65 -7.28
C CYS A 66 2.51 -5.19 -6.62
N VAL A 67 2.14 -3.92 -6.78
CA VAL A 67 0.88 -3.37 -6.25
C VAL A 67 -0.35 -4.01 -6.92
N GLY A 68 -0.26 -4.36 -8.21
CA GLY A 68 -1.35 -4.95 -8.97
C GLY A 68 -1.54 -6.44 -8.72
N MET A 69 -0.44 -7.14 -8.45
CA MET A 69 -0.42 -8.54 -8.07
C MET A 69 -0.70 -8.78 -6.58
N ALA A 70 -0.70 -7.73 -5.74
CA ALA A 70 -0.91 -7.78 -4.29
C ALA A 70 -2.34 -8.16 -3.87
N GLY A 71 -2.97 -9.14 -4.52
CA GLY A 71 -4.18 -9.82 -4.05
C GLY A 71 -3.89 -10.81 -2.92
N SER A 72 -2.64 -11.25 -2.73
CA SER A 72 -2.26 -12.23 -1.71
C SER A 72 -1.30 -11.62 -0.67
N TYR A 73 -1.84 -10.85 0.30
CA TYR A 73 -1.11 -10.61 1.54
C TYR A 73 -1.08 -11.93 2.35
N GLY A 74 -0.06 -12.73 2.10
CA GLY A 74 0.14 -14.04 2.71
C GLY A 74 1.62 -14.33 2.90
N GLY A 75 2.06 -14.26 4.16
CA GLY A 75 3.43 -14.59 4.59
C GLY A 75 3.94 -13.60 5.63
N GLN A 76 4.30 -14.12 6.82
CA GLN A 76 4.93 -13.53 8.04
C GLN A 76 4.58 -12.10 8.51
N THR A 77 3.86 -11.30 7.74
CA THR A 77 3.26 -10.04 8.16
C THR A 77 1.99 -10.37 8.95
N ALA A 78 1.72 -9.63 10.03
CA ALA A 78 0.58 -9.86 10.92
C ALA A 78 -0.80 -9.64 10.25
N VAL A 79 -0.82 -9.35 8.95
CA VAL A 79 -2.03 -9.22 8.12
C VAL A 79 -2.26 -10.56 7.41
N THR A 80 -3.21 -11.32 7.92
CA THR A 80 -3.66 -12.57 7.29
C THR A 80 -4.86 -12.27 6.40
N GLY A 81 -4.70 -12.21 5.07
CA GLY A 81 -5.86 -12.07 4.18
C GLY A 81 -5.51 -11.95 2.69
N THR A 82 -6.09 -12.82 1.87
CA THR A 82 -5.98 -12.82 0.39
C THR A 82 -7.02 -11.91 -0.29
N ASN A 83 -7.58 -10.93 0.44
CA ASN A 83 -8.79 -10.21 0.02
C ASN A 83 -8.62 -8.69 0.10
N ILE A 84 -7.42 -8.18 -0.21
CA ILE A 84 -7.21 -6.73 -0.39
C ILE A 84 -7.21 -6.44 -1.88
N ARG A 85 -7.98 -5.42 -2.28
CA ARG A 85 -7.97 -4.90 -3.64
C ARG A 85 -7.45 -3.47 -3.62
N THR A 86 -6.38 -3.23 -4.36
CA THR A 86 -5.85 -1.88 -4.53
C THR A 86 -6.62 -1.17 -5.63
N HIS A 87 -6.94 0.10 -5.39
CA HIS A 87 -7.59 0.97 -6.36
C HIS A 87 -6.74 2.21 -6.54
N ALA A 88 -6.30 2.49 -7.76
CA ALA A 88 -5.40 3.60 -7.99
C ALA A 88 -6.20 4.91 -8.07
N VAL A 89 -5.85 5.89 -7.24
CA VAL A 89 -6.34 7.27 -7.39
C VAL A 89 -5.56 7.98 -8.51
N GLY A 90 -4.23 7.81 -8.53
CA GLY A 90 -3.36 8.36 -9.56
C GLY A 90 -1.88 8.29 -9.17
N ILE A 91 -1.02 8.70 -10.10
CA ILE A 91 0.41 8.94 -9.86
C ILE A 91 0.65 10.44 -10.00
N TYR A 92 1.39 11.02 -9.04
CA TYR A 92 1.63 12.45 -9.00
C TYR A 92 3.12 12.73 -8.90
N GLY A 93 3.59 13.69 -9.69
CA GLY A 93 4.97 14.13 -9.74
C GLY A 93 5.08 15.60 -9.34
N SER A 94 5.99 15.87 -8.40
CA SER A 94 6.38 17.22 -8.03
C SER A 94 7.88 17.31 -7.76
N ARG A 95 8.45 18.52 -7.86
CA ARG A 95 9.83 18.80 -7.43
C ARG A 95 10.05 18.53 -5.94
N PHE A 96 9.03 18.77 -5.12
CA PHE A 96 9.03 18.52 -3.69
C PHE A 96 7.77 17.77 -3.27
N GLU A 97 7.89 16.95 -2.23
CA GLU A 97 6.76 16.27 -1.61
C GLU A 97 5.75 17.31 -1.09
N GLN A 98 4.46 17.06 -1.37
CA GLN A 98 3.38 17.96 -0.98
C GLN A 98 2.74 17.44 0.31
N ALA A 99 2.50 18.30 1.29
CA ALA A 99 1.89 17.90 2.56
C ALA A 99 0.49 17.29 2.39
N ILE A 100 -0.23 17.74 1.36
CA ILE A 100 -1.56 17.23 0.98
C ILE A 100 -1.54 15.74 0.59
N THR A 101 -0.39 15.20 0.21
CA THR A 101 -0.23 13.78 -0.13
C THR A 101 -0.12 12.91 1.12
N SER A 102 0.01 13.46 2.33
CA SER A 102 0.07 12.63 3.54
C SER A 102 -1.28 11.91 3.80
N PRO A 103 -1.29 10.64 4.23
CA PRO A 103 -2.53 9.91 4.49
C PRO A 103 -3.49 10.64 5.45
N TYR A 104 -2.95 11.35 6.45
CA TYR A 104 -3.75 12.13 7.39
C TYR A 104 -4.48 13.30 6.72
N GLU A 105 -3.80 14.07 5.86
CA GLU A 105 -4.43 15.17 5.13
C GLU A 105 -5.44 14.66 4.09
N LEU A 106 -5.16 13.52 3.45
CA LEU A 106 -6.11 12.87 2.53
C LEU A 106 -7.39 12.43 3.26
N LEU A 107 -7.27 11.81 4.44
CA LEU A 107 -8.42 11.43 5.25
C LEU A 107 -9.18 12.65 5.76
N ARG A 108 -8.48 13.74 6.13
CA ARG A 108 -9.10 15.00 6.53
C ARG A 108 -9.91 15.61 5.38
N ALA A 109 -9.41 15.53 4.16
CA ALA A 109 -10.11 16.02 2.98
C ALA A 109 -11.41 15.27 2.67
N LEU A 110 -11.57 14.03 3.18
CA LEU A 110 -12.73 13.17 2.95
C LEU A 110 -13.79 13.22 4.06
N GLN A 111 -13.62 14.05 5.10
CA GLN A 111 -14.52 14.05 6.28
C GLN A 111 -16.00 14.31 5.93
N ASP A 112 -16.26 15.11 4.90
CA ASP A 112 -17.62 15.45 4.44
C ASP A 112 -18.05 14.63 3.20
N THR A 113 -17.29 13.60 2.83
CA THR A 113 -17.56 12.75 1.66
C THR A 113 -18.23 11.45 2.10
N ASP A 114 -19.13 10.93 1.27
CA ASP A 114 -19.62 9.56 1.46
C ASP A 114 -18.46 8.56 1.30
N LEU A 115 -18.04 7.97 2.41
CA LEU A 115 -16.92 7.03 2.47
C LEU A 115 -17.25 5.63 1.92
N THR A 116 -18.49 5.41 1.49
CA THR A 116 -18.93 4.14 0.89
C THR A 116 -18.81 4.12 -0.63
N ASP A 117 -18.78 5.30 -1.28
CA ASP A 117 -18.63 5.39 -2.74
C ASP A 117 -17.16 5.59 -3.15
N GLN A 118 -16.53 4.45 -3.46
CA GLN A 118 -15.17 4.39 -3.94
C GLN A 118 -14.89 5.30 -5.17
N MET A 119 -15.85 5.45 -6.09
CA MET A 119 -15.66 6.24 -7.30
C MET A 119 -15.63 7.74 -6.97
N THR A 120 -16.55 8.18 -6.12
CA THR A 120 -16.58 9.57 -5.62
C THR A 120 -15.32 9.90 -4.83
N ILE A 121 -14.85 8.98 -3.96
CA ILE A 121 -13.61 9.16 -3.20
C ILE A 121 -12.40 9.31 -4.15
N LYS A 122 -12.26 8.43 -5.15
CA LYS A 122 -11.19 8.50 -6.15
C LYS A 122 -11.21 9.83 -6.89
N ALA A 123 -12.38 10.28 -7.34
CA ALA A 123 -12.54 11.53 -8.06
C ALA A 123 -12.16 12.74 -7.18
N HIS A 124 -12.66 12.80 -5.94
CA HIS A 124 -12.39 13.90 -5.01
C HIS A 124 -10.90 14.01 -4.66
N LEU A 125 -10.25 12.88 -4.36
CA LEU A 125 -8.81 12.86 -4.08
C LEU A 125 -8.00 13.25 -5.31
N HIS A 126 -8.37 12.75 -6.50
CA HIS A 126 -7.68 13.09 -7.74
C HIS A 126 -7.76 14.58 -8.05
N GLU A 127 -8.95 15.19 -7.91
CA GLU A 127 -9.15 16.61 -8.15
C GLU A 127 -8.25 17.49 -7.28
N ARG A 128 -8.12 17.15 -6.00
CA ARG A 128 -7.23 17.88 -5.08
C ARG A 128 -5.76 17.70 -5.41
N LEU A 129 -5.35 16.46 -5.70
CA LEU A 129 -3.95 16.14 -5.93
C LEU A 129 -3.47 16.69 -7.28
N GLN A 130 -4.26 16.57 -8.35
CA GLN A 130 -3.87 17.12 -9.66
C GLN A 130 -3.64 18.64 -9.62
N ALA A 131 -4.36 19.36 -8.74
CA ALA A 131 -4.20 20.80 -8.61
C ALA A 131 -2.91 21.20 -7.86
N ALA A 132 -2.38 20.30 -7.02
CA ALA A 132 -1.20 20.54 -6.19
C ALA A 132 0.11 20.00 -6.79
N HIS A 133 0.02 19.18 -7.84
CA HIS A 133 1.15 18.49 -8.46
C HIS A 133 1.39 18.94 -9.90
N GLU A 134 2.65 18.99 -10.32
CA GLU A 134 3.03 19.45 -11.66
C GLU A 134 2.71 18.41 -12.73
N VAL A 135 2.75 17.14 -12.34
CA VAL A 135 2.40 15.99 -13.18
C VAL A 135 1.34 15.18 -12.45
N ALA A 136 0.29 14.81 -13.17
CA ALA A 136 -0.76 13.94 -12.67
C ALA A 136 -1.15 12.92 -13.74
N ILE A 137 -1.18 11.64 -13.35
CA ILE A 137 -1.74 10.55 -14.14
C ILE A 137 -2.94 10.03 -13.37
N GLN A 138 -4.12 10.09 -13.99
CA GLN A 138 -5.36 9.64 -13.36
C GLN A 138 -5.41 8.13 -13.14
N GLY A 139 -6.11 7.71 -12.08
CA GLY A 139 -6.26 6.32 -11.67
C GLY A 139 -6.57 5.32 -12.79
N PRO A 140 -7.57 5.57 -13.67
CA PRO A 140 -7.89 4.64 -14.76
C PRO A 140 -6.73 4.39 -15.73
N ALA A 141 -5.88 5.39 -15.99
CA ALA A 141 -4.70 5.22 -16.83
C ALA A 141 -3.61 4.40 -16.12
N VAL A 142 -3.47 4.57 -14.79
CA VAL A 142 -2.57 3.75 -13.98
C VAL A 142 -3.04 2.30 -13.94
N GLU A 143 -4.34 2.06 -13.77
CA GLU A 143 -4.95 0.73 -13.75
C GLU A 143 -4.82 0.03 -15.12
N ALA A 144 -4.97 0.76 -16.23
CA ALA A 144 -4.72 0.24 -17.57
C ALA A 144 -3.25 -0.16 -17.76
N TRP A 145 -2.31 0.70 -17.36
CA TRP A 145 -0.88 0.40 -17.42
C TRP A 145 -0.51 -0.82 -16.57
N GLN A 146 -1.09 -0.92 -15.38
CA GLN A 146 -0.91 -2.09 -14.51
C GLN A 146 -1.42 -3.38 -15.16
N ALA A 147 -2.58 -3.35 -15.82
CA ALA A 147 -3.11 -4.50 -16.54
C ALA A 147 -2.20 -4.93 -17.70
N GLU A 148 -1.62 -3.97 -18.44
CA GLU A 148 -0.62 -4.25 -19.48
C GLU A 148 0.65 -4.89 -18.92
N LEU A 149 1.14 -4.40 -17.77
CA LEU A 149 2.31 -4.96 -17.11
C LEU A 149 2.09 -6.39 -16.63
N ILE A 150 0.91 -6.70 -16.07
CA ILE A 150 0.54 -8.06 -15.66
C ILE A 150 0.49 -8.98 -16.89
N ALA A 151 -0.19 -8.56 -17.96
CA ALA A 151 -0.26 -9.34 -19.20
C ALA A 151 1.13 -9.59 -19.82
N ALA A 152 2.02 -8.59 -19.78
CA ALA A 152 3.39 -8.72 -20.24
C ALA A 152 4.25 -9.62 -19.34
N PHE A 153 3.98 -9.67 -18.04
CA PHE A 153 4.67 -10.55 -17.09
C PHE A 153 4.34 -12.03 -17.34
N ASP A 154 3.09 -12.33 -17.69
CA ASP A 154 2.63 -13.70 -17.99
C ASP A 154 3.08 -14.21 -19.37
N GLN A 155 3.68 -13.36 -20.21
CA GLN A 155 4.13 -13.69 -21.55
C GLN A 155 5.65 -13.83 -21.63
N SER A 156 6.14 -15.04 -21.89
CA SER A 156 7.56 -15.27 -22.19
C SER A 156 8.01 -14.52 -23.45
N GLY A 157 9.19 -13.90 -23.39
CA GLY A 157 9.77 -13.10 -24.46
C GLY A 157 9.22 -11.67 -24.55
N SER A 158 8.38 -11.24 -23.62
CA SER A 158 7.80 -9.90 -23.62
C SER A 158 8.87 -8.80 -23.53
N LYS A 159 8.50 -7.59 -23.95
CA LYS A 159 9.34 -6.41 -23.78
C LYS A 159 9.71 -6.19 -22.31
N LEU A 160 8.78 -6.45 -21.40
CA LEU A 160 9.01 -6.33 -19.96
C LEU A 160 10.11 -7.29 -19.48
N GLU A 161 10.10 -8.55 -19.91
CA GLU A 161 11.15 -9.52 -19.59
C GLU A 161 12.53 -9.06 -20.09
N GLN A 162 12.59 -8.48 -21.30
CA GLN A 162 13.82 -7.94 -21.86
C GLN A 162 14.34 -6.74 -21.06
N GLU A 163 13.45 -5.82 -20.66
CA GLU A 163 13.80 -4.68 -19.80
C GLU A 163 14.33 -5.14 -18.44
N TYR A 164 13.74 -6.17 -17.81
CA TYR A 164 14.26 -6.76 -16.58
C TYR A 164 15.66 -7.35 -16.76
N LYS A 165 15.89 -8.12 -17.84
CA LYS A 165 17.21 -8.69 -18.15
C LYS A 165 18.27 -7.60 -18.35
N GLN A 166 17.92 -6.48 -18.97
CA GLN A 166 18.80 -5.34 -19.15
C GLN A 166 19.08 -4.60 -17.82
N ALA A 167 18.11 -4.57 -16.91
CA ALA A 167 18.24 -3.91 -15.61
C ALA A 167 18.99 -4.77 -14.56
N GLN A 168 18.94 -6.10 -14.67
CA GLN A 168 19.58 -7.06 -13.76
C GLN A 168 21.04 -6.71 -13.38
N PRO A 169 21.97 -6.43 -14.32
CA PRO A 169 23.35 -6.14 -13.96
C PRO A 169 23.48 -4.86 -13.11
N LYS A 170 22.63 -3.86 -13.33
CA LYS A 170 22.66 -2.59 -12.57
C LYS A 170 22.24 -2.78 -11.11
N VAL A 171 21.36 -3.74 -10.84
CA VAL A 171 20.95 -4.08 -9.46
C VAL A 171 22.12 -4.74 -8.72
N ALA A 172 22.84 -5.64 -9.39
CA ALA A 172 24.03 -6.28 -8.82
C ALA A 172 25.13 -5.23 -8.52
N GLU A 173 25.42 -4.34 -9.46
CA GLU A 173 26.38 -3.25 -9.28
C GLU A 173 26.03 -2.34 -8.09
N LEU A 174 24.75 -1.99 -7.94
CA LEU A 174 24.29 -1.14 -6.82
C LEU A 174 24.44 -1.85 -5.46
N PHE A 175 24.21 -3.16 -5.41
CA PHE A 175 24.45 -3.94 -4.20
C PHE A 175 25.95 -4.01 -3.88
N ASP A 176 26.80 -4.29 -4.87
CA ASP A 176 28.25 -4.37 -4.69
C ASP A 176 28.86 -3.03 -4.22
N GLN A 177 28.37 -1.90 -4.73
CA GLN A 177 28.79 -0.56 -4.29
C GLN A 177 28.47 -0.27 -2.82
N TRP A 178 27.50 -0.95 -2.22
CA TRP A 178 27.18 -0.77 -0.80
C TRP A 178 28.26 -1.36 0.13
N PHE A 179 29.00 -2.37 -0.35
CA PHE A 179 30.02 -3.08 0.44
C PHE A 179 31.45 -2.63 0.16
N GLN A 180 31.63 -1.59 -0.65
CA GLN A 180 32.93 -0.92 -0.89
C GLN A 180 33.06 0.34 -0.06
#